data_AF-A0A2S7KY12-F1
#
_entry.id   AF-A0A2S7KY12-F1
#
_cell.length_a   1.000
_cell.length_b   1.000
_cell.length_c   1.000
_cell.angle_alpha   90.00
_cell.angle_beta   90.00
_cell.angle_gamma   90.00
#
_symmetry.space_group_name_H-M   'P 1'
#
loop_
_entity.id
_entity.type
_entity.pdbx_description
1 polymer ?
#
loop_
_entity_poly.entity_id
_entity_poly.type
_entity_poly.pdbx_seq_one_letter_code
_entity_poly.pdbx_strand_id
1 'polypeptide(L)'
;MKKLVLSVSFIVLGSSLLVSQDRNEDKKREGPPSIEQIFKDLDKDKDGKISLKEVKGPLKKDFKKIDTNEDGFLSKEEMKKAPKPKRKERK
;
A
#
# COMPACT_ATOMS: atom_id res chain seq x y z
N MET A 1 3.61 49.78 35.95
CA MET A 1 2.28 49.88 36.61
C MET A 1 1.40 48.78 36.02
N LYS A 2 1.50 47.53 36.54
CA LYS A 2 0.50 46.84 37.37
C LYS A 2 -0.94 46.94 36.83
N LYS A 3 -1.48 45.84 36.27
CA LYS A 3 -2.76 45.11 36.57
C LYS A 3 -2.71 43.77 35.78
N LEU A 4 -2.16 42.67 36.29
CA LEU A 4 -2.79 41.63 37.12
C LEU A 4 -4.32 41.48 36.93
N VAL A 5 -4.74 40.48 36.16
CA VAL A 5 -6.08 39.88 36.26
C VAL A 5 -5.90 38.37 36.37
N LEU A 6 -6.36 37.86 37.51
CA LEU A 6 -6.38 36.48 37.95
C LEU A 6 -7.85 36.06 37.93
N SER A 7 -8.25 35.08 37.11
CA SER A 7 -9.48 34.33 37.38
C SER A 7 -9.42 32.95 36.76
N VAL A 8 -9.23 32.00 37.68
CA VAL A 8 -9.42 30.56 37.59
C VAL A 8 -10.84 30.22 37.12
N SER A 9 -10.95 29.18 36.29
CA SER A 9 -11.97 28.13 36.31
C SER A 9 -12.44 27.76 34.90
N PHE A 10 -11.74 26.82 34.26
CA PHE A 10 -12.33 25.97 33.23
C PHE A 10 -12.45 24.57 33.82
N ILE A 11 -13.48 24.39 34.65
CA ILE A 11 -14.00 23.07 34.99
C ILE A 11 -14.69 22.55 33.73
N VAL A 12 -13.94 21.88 32.85
CA VAL A 12 -14.54 21.03 31.81
C VAL A 12 -14.60 19.63 32.38
N LEU A 13 -15.68 19.35 33.11
CA LEU A 13 -16.19 17.99 33.22
C LEU A 13 -16.64 17.54 31.82
N GLY A 14 -15.69 17.06 31.04
CA GLY A 14 -15.91 16.46 29.73
C GLY A 14 -16.18 14.98 29.89
N SER A 15 -17.43 14.64 30.19
CA SER A 15 -17.99 13.30 30.01
C SER A 15 -17.96 12.93 28.53
N SER A 16 -16.85 12.35 28.08
CA SER A 16 -16.78 11.60 26.82
C SER A 16 -16.73 10.11 27.16
N LEU A 17 -17.89 9.59 27.55
CA LEU A 17 -18.30 8.28 27.12
C LEU A 17 -18.22 8.29 25.58
N LEU A 18 -17.44 7.36 25.04
CA LEU A 18 -17.76 6.50 23.89
C LEU A 18 -16.48 6.14 23.13
N VAL A 19 -16.23 4.83 23.11
CA VAL A 19 -15.56 4.12 22.01
C VAL A 19 -14.07 4.47 21.86
N SER A 20 -13.22 3.85 22.67
CA SER A 20 -12.01 3.27 22.06
C SER A 20 -12.44 1.96 21.41
N GLN A 21 -12.75 2.11 20.13
CA GLN A 21 -13.03 1.07 19.18
C GLN A 21 -11.84 0.10 19.21
N ASP A 22 -12.03 -1.06 19.84
CA ASP A 22 -11.23 -2.25 19.61
C ASP A 22 -11.47 -2.66 18.15
N ARG A 23 -10.79 -1.98 17.22
CA ARG A 23 -10.71 -2.45 15.84
C ARG A 23 -9.79 -3.64 15.86
N ASN A 24 -10.44 -4.79 16.00
CA ASN A 24 -10.06 -6.03 15.35
C ASN A 24 -9.56 -5.72 13.93
N GLU A 25 -8.27 -5.48 13.78
CA GLU A 25 -7.61 -5.67 12.49
C GLU A 25 -7.40 -7.17 12.35
N ASP A 26 -8.41 -7.79 11.78
CA ASP A 26 -8.35 -9.08 11.13
C ASP A 26 -7.03 -9.20 10.36
N LYS A 27 -6.05 -9.90 10.94
CA LYS A 27 -4.92 -10.48 10.22
C LYS A 27 -5.48 -11.55 9.29
N LYS A 28 -6.14 -11.12 8.21
CA LYS A 28 -6.53 -11.98 7.10
C LYS A 28 -5.25 -12.65 6.62
N ARG A 29 -5.26 -13.97 6.58
CA ARG A 29 -4.21 -14.79 5.99
C ARG A 29 -4.17 -14.44 4.50
N GLU A 30 -3.37 -13.44 4.14
CA GLU A 30 -3.30 -12.99 2.76
C GLU A 30 -2.63 -14.09 1.94
N GLY A 31 -3.28 -14.46 0.84
CA GLY A 31 -2.64 -15.28 -0.18
C GLY A 31 -1.40 -14.58 -0.75
N PRO A 32 -0.77 -15.14 -1.79
CA PRO A 32 0.29 -14.44 -2.50
C PRO A 32 -0.13 -13.00 -2.83
N PRO A 33 0.79 -12.03 -2.71
CA PRO A 33 0.44 -10.63 -2.91
C PRO A 33 -0.20 -10.40 -4.28
N SER A 34 -1.24 -9.57 -4.33
CA SER A 34 -1.90 -9.22 -5.58
C SER A 34 -0.95 -8.45 -6.51
N ILE A 35 -1.29 -8.39 -7.80
CA ILE A 35 -0.53 -7.60 -8.77
C ILE A 35 -0.50 -6.13 -8.33
N GLU A 36 -1.61 -5.59 -7.80
CA GLU A 36 -1.63 -4.22 -7.28
C GLU A 36 -0.75 -4.01 -6.04
N GLN A 37 -0.67 -5.01 -5.15
CA GLN A 37 0.23 -4.95 -3.98
C GLN A 37 1.69 -4.95 -4.44
N ILE A 38 2.06 -5.91 -5.31
CA ILE A 38 3.42 -5.99 -5.89
C ILE A 38 3.76 -4.69 -6.61
N PHE A 39 2.82 -4.14 -7.38
CA PHE A 39 3.00 -2.88 -8.08
C PHE A 39 3.34 -1.74 -7.11
N LYS A 40 2.53 -1.56 -6.06
CA LYS A 40 2.77 -0.52 -5.05
C LYS A 40 4.08 -0.72 -4.28
N ASP A 41 4.51 -1.96 -4.10
CA ASP A 41 5.76 -2.28 -3.40
C ASP A 41 7.01 -2.02 -4.26
N LEU A 42 6.87 -2.10 -5.59
CA LEU A 42 7.98 -1.97 -6.53
C LEU A 42 8.10 -0.56 -7.15
N ASP A 43 6.99 0.13 -7.41
CA ASP A 43 6.93 1.51 -7.92
C ASP A 43 7.37 2.49 -6.82
N LYS A 44 8.69 2.68 -6.69
CA LYS A 44 9.28 3.45 -5.59
C LYS A 44 9.24 4.93 -5.84
N ASP A 45 9.42 5.34 -7.09
CA ASP A 45 9.35 6.73 -7.51
C ASP A 45 7.91 7.20 -7.76
N LYS A 46 6.93 6.29 -7.73
CA LYS A 46 5.49 6.56 -7.86
C LYS A 46 5.13 7.18 -9.19
N ASP A 47 5.88 6.83 -10.23
CA ASP A 47 5.69 7.35 -11.58
C ASP A 47 4.59 6.59 -12.36
N GLY A 48 4.00 5.56 -11.72
CA GLY A 48 2.91 4.78 -12.28
C GLY A 48 3.35 3.68 -13.25
N LYS A 49 4.65 3.39 -13.30
CA LYS A 49 5.27 2.27 -14.04
C LYS A 49 6.37 1.65 -13.17
N ILE A 50 6.92 0.52 -13.60
CA ILE A 50 8.04 -0.12 -12.89
C ILE A 50 9.21 -0.25 -13.85
N SER A 51 10.30 0.41 -13.53
CA SER A 51 11.52 0.34 -14.32
C SER A 51 12.28 -0.97 -14.10
N LEU A 52 13.16 -1.33 -15.04
CA LEU A 52 14.04 -2.50 -14.91
C LEU A 52 14.95 -2.47 -13.66
N LYS A 53 15.22 -1.28 -13.12
CA LYS A 53 15.98 -1.06 -11.87
C LYS A 53 15.15 -1.37 -10.62
N GLU A 54 13.85 -1.17 -10.69
CA GLU A 54 12.90 -1.42 -9.60
C GLU A 54 12.40 -2.86 -9.57
N VAL A 55 12.30 -3.49 -10.74
CA VAL A 55 11.87 -4.88 -10.86
C VAL A 55 12.85 -5.84 -10.17
N LYS A 56 12.29 -6.73 -9.33
CA LYS A 56 13.03 -7.74 -8.58
C LYS A 56 12.43 -9.13 -8.69
N GLY A 57 13.23 -10.15 -8.36
CA GLY A 57 12.77 -11.53 -8.25
C GLY A 57 12.34 -12.15 -9.60
N PRO A 58 11.34 -13.05 -9.59
CA PRO A 58 10.83 -13.72 -10.79
C PRO A 58 10.31 -12.74 -11.85
N LEU A 59 9.77 -11.59 -11.42
CA LEU A 59 9.23 -10.57 -12.30
C LEU A 59 10.30 -10.01 -13.26
N LYS A 60 11.58 -10.00 -12.86
CA LYS A 60 12.69 -9.59 -13.74
C LYS A 60 12.89 -10.54 -14.92
N LYS A 61 12.63 -11.84 -14.72
CA LYS A 61 12.75 -12.86 -15.78
C LYS A 61 11.62 -12.76 -16.79
N ASP A 62 10.43 -12.40 -16.30
CA ASP A 62 9.25 -12.22 -17.12
C ASP A 62 9.07 -10.77 -17.60
N PHE A 63 9.96 -9.85 -17.21
CA PHE A 63 9.91 -8.43 -17.59
C PHE A 63 9.67 -8.23 -19.07
N LYS A 64 10.56 -8.79 -19.92
CA LYS A 64 10.46 -8.71 -21.38
C LYS A 64 9.23 -9.42 -21.98
N LYS A 65 8.58 -10.30 -21.21
CA LYS A 65 7.34 -10.96 -21.66
C LYS A 65 6.10 -10.12 -21.32
N ILE A 66 6.22 -9.25 -20.33
CA ILE A 66 5.12 -8.40 -19.84
C ILE A 66 5.21 -7.02 -20.51
N ASP A 67 6.42 -6.49 -20.67
CA ASP A 67 6.75 -5.29 -21.45
C ASP A 67 6.47 -5.56 -22.94
N THR A 68 5.26 -5.25 -23.36
CA THR A 68 4.75 -5.54 -24.71
C THR A 68 5.03 -4.42 -25.69
N ASN A 69 5.20 -3.19 -25.19
CA ASN A 69 5.59 -2.04 -25.98
C ASN A 69 7.11 -1.85 -26.08
N GLU A 70 7.89 -2.68 -25.36
CA GLU A 70 9.36 -2.71 -25.34
C GLU A 70 9.98 -1.36 -24.95
N ASP A 71 9.30 -0.60 -24.08
CA ASP A 71 9.75 0.72 -23.65
C ASP A 71 10.74 0.66 -22.47
N GLY A 72 10.94 -0.53 -21.90
CA GLY A 72 11.82 -0.74 -20.75
C GLY A 72 11.16 -0.46 -19.40
N PHE A 73 9.83 -0.36 -19.37
CA PHE A 73 9.01 -0.18 -18.17
C PHE A 73 7.80 -1.13 -18.17
N LEU A 74 7.30 -1.45 -16.98
CA LEU A 74 6.03 -2.19 -16.84
C LEU A 74 4.92 -1.24 -16.44
N SER A 75 3.98 -1.00 -17.34
CA SER A 75 2.77 -0.25 -17.01
C SER A 75 1.78 -1.10 -16.20
N LYS A 76 0.85 -0.44 -15.50
CA LYS A 76 -0.25 -1.14 -14.80
C LYS A 76 -1.09 -2.00 -15.74
N GLU A 77 -1.25 -1.58 -16.98
CA GLU A 77 -2.05 -2.29 -17.98
C GLU A 77 -1.37 -3.58 -18.43
N GLU A 78 -0.06 -3.52 -18.66
CA GLU A 78 0.75 -4.69 -19.00
C GLU A 78 0.84 -5.67 -17.85
N MET A 79 1.03 -5.19 -16.61
CA MET A 79 0.99 -6.06 -15.45
C MET A 79 -0.37 -6.72 -15.23
N LYS A 80 -1.48 -6.07 -15.59
CA LYS A 80 -2.81 -6.71 -15.56
C LYS A 80 -2.98 -7.79 -16.63
N LYS A 81 -2.36 -7.59 -17.79
CA LYS A 81 -2.33 -8.59 -18.88
C LYS A 81 -1.32 -9.71 -18.63
N ALA A 82 -0.38 -9.50 -17.70
CA ALA A 82 0.63 -10.48 -17.36
C ALA A 82 -0.01 -11.81 -16.96
N PRO A 83 0.51 -12.95 -17.45
CA PRO A 83 0.02 -14.25 -17.06
C PRO A 83 0.17 -14.42 -15.56
N LYS A 84 -0.96 -14.48 -14.85
CA LYS A 84 -0.98 -14.80 -13.41
C LYS A 84 -0.27 -16.13 -13.22
N PRO A 85 0.66 -16.27 -12.26
CA PRO A 85 1.26 -17.57 -11.98
C PRO A 85 0.14 -18.56 -11.67
N LYS A 86 -0.06 -19.55 -12.55
CA LYS A 86 -1.04 -20.62 -12.32
C LYS A 86 -0.64 -21.32 -11.04
N ARG A 87 -1.35 -21.04 -9.96
CA ARG A 87 -1.22 -21.76 -8.69
C ARG A 87 -1.56 -23.21 -9.02
N LYS A 88 -0.57 -24.11 -9.02
CA LYS A 88 -0.87 -25.54 -8.86
C LYS A 88 -1.71 -25.61 -7.59
N GLU A 89 -3.00 -25.94 -7.72
CA GLU A 89 -3.80 -26.30 -6.56
C GLU A 89 -3.01 -27.38 -5.84
N ARG A 90 -2.54 -27.07 -4.63
CA ARG A 90 -2.05 -28.08 -3.72
C ARG A 90 -3.28 -28.88 -3.34
N LYS A 91 -3.49 -30.00 -4.03
CA LYS A 91 -4.53 -30.98 -3.77
C LYS A 91 -4.12 -31.84 -2.58
#